data_AF-A0AAD7R401-F1
#
_entry.id   AF-A0AAD7R401-F1
#
_cell.length_a   1.000
_cell.length_b   1.000
_cell.length_c   1.000
_cell.angle_alpha   90.00
_cell.angle_beta   90.00
_cell.angle_gamma   90.00
#
_symmetry.space_group_name_H-M   'P 1'
#
loop_
_entity.id
_entity.type
_entity.pdbx_description
1 polymer ?
#
loop_
_entity_poly.entity_id
_entity_poly.type
_entity_poly.pdbx_seq_one_letter_code
_entity_poly.pdbx_strand_id
1 'polypeptide(L)' 'ARIKFKTLVLAYQAVKGSAPTYLLKIFKPYTPARPLRSATSGRLAPPPLRTCASRSRLLSVLAPRWWNDLPVEVRTADD' A
#
# COMPACT_ATOMS: atom_id res chain seq x y z
N ALA A 1 -2.84 12.63 -13.24
CA ALA A 1 -2.83 13.11 -11.84
C ALA A 1 -3.93 12.46 -10.96
N ARG A 2 -5.22 12.56 -11.33
CA ARG A 2 -6.35 12.14 -10.47
C ARG A 2 -6.36 10.68 -10.01
N ILE A 3 -5.94 9.73 -10.86
CA ILE A 3 -5.93 8.29 -10.52
C ILE A 3 -4.95 8.01 -9.38
N LYS A 4 -3.70 8.48 -9.49
CA LYS A 4 -2.67 8.31 -8.47
C LYS A 4 -3.12 8.81 -7.10
N PHE A 5 -3.69 10.02 -7.07
CA PHE A 5 -4.21 10.60 -5.84
C PHE A 5 -5.33 9.74 -5.22
N LYS A 6 -6.36 9.37 -5.99
CA LYS A 6 -7.45 8.51 -5.48
C LYS A 6 -6.95 7.16 -4.99
N THR A 7 -6.02 6.54 -5.70
CA THR A 7 -5.40 5.28 -5.27
C THR A 7 -4.68 5.44 -3.94
N LEU A 8 -3.95 6.54 -3.73
CA LEU A 8 -3.26 6.82 -2.47
C LEU A 8 -4.23 7.08 -1.32
N VAL A 9 -5.36 7.76 -1.57
CA VAL A 9 -6.42 7.96 -0.55
C VAL A 9 -7.02 6.62 -0.13
N LEU A 10 -7.31 5.72 -1.08
CA LEU A 10 -7.82 4.38 -0.75
C LEU A 10 -6.79 3.54 0.02
N ALA A 11 -5.49 3.67 -0.34
CA ALA A 11 -4.41 3.03 0.37
C ALA A 11 -4.27 3.56 1.80
N TYR A 12 -4.38 4.86 2.01
CA TYR A 12 -4.39 5.50 3.34
C TYR A 12 -5.49 4.93 4.22
N GLN A 13 -6.74 4.93 3.72
CA GLN A 13 -7.88 4.37 4.45
C GLN A 13 -7.67 2.90 4.79
N ALA A 14 -7.05 2.12 3.91
CA ALA A 14 -6.77 0.73 4.16
C ALA A 14 -5.66 0.51 5.19
N VAL A 15 -4.60 1.32 5.17
CA VAL A 15 -3.53 1.29 6.17
C VAL A 15 -4.05 1.66 7.56
N LYS A 16 -4.96 2.64 7.65
CA LYS A 16 -5.63 3.01 8.92
C LYS A 16 -6.78 2.06 9.31
N GLY A 17 -7.11 1.07 8.47
CA GLY A 17 -8.17 0.09 8.75
C GLY A 17 -9.61 0.61 8.60
N SER A 18 -9.82 1.81 8.07
CA SER A 18 -11.15 2.41 7.85
C SER A 18 -11.77 2.06 6.49
N ALA A 19 -11.01 1.41 5.61
CA ALA A 19 -11.51 0.98 4.31
C ALA A 19 -12.44 -0.25 4.40
N PRO A 20 -13.39 -0.40 3.47
CA PRO A 20 -14.18 -1.63 3.33
C PRO A 20 -13.32 -2.90 3.20
N THR A 21 -13.85 -4.03 3.66
CA THR A 21 -13.13 -5.32 3.71
C THR A 21 -12.55 -5.78 2.37
N TYR A 22 -13.22 -5.48 1.24
CA TYR A 22 -12.69 -5.84 -0.08
C TYR A 22 -11.42 -5.05 -0.44
N LEU A 23 -11.30 -3.79 0.01
CA LEU A 23 -10.09 -3.00 -0.18
C LEU A 23 -8.97 -3.45 0.75
N LEU A 24 -9.27 -3.81 2.00
CA LEU A 24 -8.29 -4.38 2.93
C LEU A 24 -7.69 -5.70 2.40
N LYS A 25 -8.48 -6.51 1.68
CA LYS A 25 -7.98 -7.72 1.00
C LYS A 25 -6.98 -7.40 -0.13
N ILE A 26 -7.16 -6.25 -0.80
CA ILE A 26 -6.29 -5.77 -1.89
C ILE A 26 -5.02 -5.12 -1.31
N PHE A 27 -5.17 -4.27 -0.32
CA PHE A 27 -4.08 -3.51 0.31
C PHE A 27 -3.60 -4.21 1.58
N LYS A 28 -2.66 -5.13 1.40
CA LYS A 28 -2.10 -5.88 2.53
C LYS A 28 -1.00 -5.06 3.22
N PRO A 29 -1.09 -4.83 4.55
CA PRO A 29 0.02 -4.27 5.31
C PRO A 29 1.28 -5.12 5.16
N TYR A 30 2.44 -4.49 5.15
CA TYR A 30 3.72 -5.18 5.15
C TYR A 30 4.02 -5.73 6.54
N THR A 31 3.83 -7.04 6.73
CA THR A 31 4.15 -7.75 7.98
C THR A 31 5.38 -8.64 7.77
N PRO A 32 6.58 -8.23 8.20
CA PRO A 32 7.76 -9.07 8.10
C PRO A 32 7.70 -10.22 9.11
N ALA A 33 8.31 -11.36 8.77
CA ALA A 33 8.38 -12.53 9.65
C ALA A 33 9.22 -12.31 10.93
N ARG A 34 10.08 -11.27 10.93
CA ARG A 34 10.94 -10.88 12.05
C ARG A 34 10.80 -9.37 12.28
N PRO A 35 10.94 -8.87 13.53
CA PRO A 35 10.99 -7.44 13.79
C PRO A 35 12.13 -6.77 13.02
N LEU A 36 11.76 -5.91 12.07
CA LEU A 36 12.65 -5.09 11.25
C LEU A 36 12.34 -3.62 11.50
N ARG A 37 13.33 -2.74 11.31
CA ARG A 37 13.13 -1.28 11.41
C ARG A 37 12.06 -0.76 10.44
N SER A 38 11.89 -1.44 9.30
CA SER A 38 10.85 -1.11 8.31
C SER A 38 9.45 -1.61 8.68
N ALA A 39 9.28 -2.43 9.72
CA ALA A 39 7.98 -2.96 10.13
C ALA A 39 7.02 -1.83 10.53
N THR A 40 7.53 -0.82 11.24
CA THR A 40 6.75 0.32 11.74
C THR A 40 6.57 1.43 10.70
N SER A 41 7.06 1.25 9.48
CA SER A 41 7.06 2.33 8.48
C SER A 41 5.73 2.46 7.71
N GLY A 42 4.66 1.73 8.08
CA GLY A 42 3.36 1.83 7.42
C GLY A 42 3.38 1.45 5.93
N ARG A 43 4.17 0.43 5.55
CA ARG A 43 4.30 -0.02 4.15
C ARG A 43 3.18 -0.97 3.75
N LEU A 44 2.89 -1.01 2.46
CA LEU A 44 2.04 -2.04 1.85
C LEU A 44 2.91 -3.14 1.22
N ALA A 45 2.49 -4.39 1.38
CA ALA A 45 3.14 -5.53 0.76
C ALA A 45 2.89 -5.52 -0.75
N PRO A 46 3.94 -5.44 -1.58
CA PRO A 46 3.79 -5.55 -3.02
C PRO A 46 3.36 -6.98 -3.40
N PRO A 47 2.64 -7.15 -4.51
CA PRO A 47 2.31 -8.47 -5.02
C PRO A 47 3.59 -9.22 -5.44
N PRO A 48 3.54 -10.55 -5.55
CA PRO A 48 4.71 -11.35 -5.92
C PRO A 48 5.37 -10.85 -7.21
N LEU A 49 6.71 -10.93 -7.26
CA LEU A 49 7.53 -10.42 -8.36
C LEU A 49 7.20 -11.05 -9.73
N ARG A 50 6.53 -12.22 -9.75
CA ARG A 50 6.05 -12.89 -10.97
C ARG A 50 4.76 -12.31 -11.56
N THR A 51 4.47 -11.05 -11.29
CA THR A 51 3.26 -10.41 -11.82
C THR A 51 3.46 -10.12 -13.31
N CYS A 52 2.67 -10.77 -14.16
CA CYS A 52 2.72 -10.59 -15.62
C CYS A 52 2.59 -9.11 -16.01
N ALA A 53 3.24 -8.69 -17.11
CA ALA A 53 3.19 -7.32 -17.62
C ALA A 53 1.74 -6.80 -17.81
N SER A 54 0.81 -7.69 -18.16
CA SER A 54 -0.63 -7.37 -18.28
C SER A 54 -1.26 -6.88 -16.96
N ARG A 55 -0.70 -7.28 -15.82
CA ARG A 55 -1.17 -6.93 -14.47
C ARG A 55 -0.50 -5.69 -13.89
N SER A 56 0.46 -5.08 -14.58
CA SER A 56 1.19 -3.87 -14.12
C SER A 56 0.28 -2.68 -13.80
N ARG A 57 -0.90 -2.62 -14.41
CA ARG A 57 -1.89 -1.55 -14.23
C ARG A 57 -2.95 -1.85 -13.17
N LEU A 58 -2.91 -3.01 -12.53
CA LEU A 58 -3.86 -3.36 -11.48
C LEU A 58 -3.65 -2.49 -10.24
N LEU A 59 -4.75 -2.18 -9.55
CA LEU A 59 -4.73 -1.42 -8.31
C LEU A 59 -3.85 -2.09 -7.24
N SER A 60 -3.88 -3.42 -7.16
CA SER A 60 -3.06 -4.22 -6.26
C SER A 60 -1.56 -4.12 -6.53
N VAL A 61 -1.15 -3.67 -7.72
CA VAL A 61 0.26 -3.47 -8.10
C VAL A 61 0.64 -2.00 -7.94
N LEU A 62 -0.18 -1.09 -8.47
CA LEU A 62 0.12 0.34 -8.49
C LEU A 62 0.05 0.98 -7.10
N ALA A 63 -0.90 0.58 -6.26
CA ALA A 63 -1.05 1.15 -4.94
C ALA A 63 0.14 0.91 -4.02
N PRO A 64 0.63 -0.33 -3.79
CA PRO A 64 1.81 -0.54 -2.95
C PRO A 64 3.05 0.14 -3.55
N ARG A 65 3.17 0.23 -4.88
CA ARG A 65 4.27 0.95 -5.53
C ARG A 65 4.23 2.44 -5.17
N TRP A 66 3.14 3.13 -5.52
CA TRP A 66 3.03 4.57 -5.28
C TRP A 66 2.99 4.93 -3.79
N TRP A 67 2.38 4.08 -2.97
CA TRP A 67 2.36 4.26 -1.52
C TRP A 67 3.77 4.15 -0.95
N ASN A 68 4.52 3.11 -1.30
CA ASN A 68 5.88 2.91 -0.77
C ASN A 68 6.90 3.92 -1.32
N ASP A 69 6.60 4.61 -2.43
CA ASP A 69 7.39 5.73 -2.94
C ASP A 69 7.20 7.02 -2.10
N LEU A 70 6.21 7.07 -1.19
CA LEU A 70 6.00 8.22 -0.32
C LEU A 70 7.04 8.28 0.83
N PRO A 71 7.42 9.50 1.26
CA PRO A 71 8.22 9.69 2.48
C PRO A 71 7.58 9.00 3.67
N VAL A 72 8.40 8.52 4.61
CA VAL A 72 7.91 7.78 5.77
C VAL A 72 7.02 8.64 6.64
N GLU A 73 7.37 9.92 6.77
CA GLU A 73 6.67 10.95 7.54
C GLU A 73 5.21 11.08 7.09
N VAL A 74 4.96 10.98 5.79
CA VAL A 74 3.60 11.06 5.22
C VAL A 74 2.80 9.78 5.49
N ARG A 75 3.47 8.62 5.51
CA ARG A 75 2.82 7.32 5.71
C ARG A 75 2.51 7.02 7.18
N THR A 76 3.34 7.56 8.07
CA THR A 76 3.19 7.41 9.53
C THR A 76 2.59 8.65 10.18
N ALA A 77 2.17 9.65 9.40
CA ALA A 77 1.42 10.78 9.94
C ALA A 77 0.13 10.26 10.61
N ASP A 78 -0.11 10.77 11.80
CA ASP A 78 -1.40 10.67 12.46
C ASP A 78 -2.22 11.92 12.11
N ASP A 79 -3.55 11.77 12.16
CA ASP A 79 -4.51 12.85 11.87
C ASP A 79 -4.43 13.97 12.92
#